data_AF-A0A936UTH4-F1
#
_entry.id   AF-A0A936UTH4-F1
#
_cell.length_a   1.000
_cell.length_b   1.000
_cell.length_c   1.000
_cell.angle_alpha   90.00
_cell.angle_beta   90.00
_cell.angle_gamma   90.00
#
_symmetry.space_group_name_H-M   'P 1'
#
loop_
_entity.id
_entity.type
_entity.pdbx_description
1 polymer ?
#
loop_
_entity_poly.entity_id
_entity_poly.type
_entity_poly.pdbx_seq_one_letter_code
_entity_poly.pdbx_strand_id
1 'polypeptide(L)'
;MNGLGLHKKLEENAGLLIFGILFVSAIGGLVQILPSLFQESLSTPMATTRVYDAVELTGRDIYIREGCHVCHSQQVRPLVAEVERYGPYSRAGEFVYDRPFLWGSKRTGPDLHRIGGKYSNRWHEVHLLDPRSVVPESIMPAYPWLAERAATAAGDIQQKMRVLRRLGHPYTDADITGAPARLEGLRELDALVAYLQMLGTGLDPAVTDEHEGH
;
A
#
# COMPACT_ATOMS: atom_id res chain seq x y z
N MET A 1 -35.27 -28.43 24.23
CA MET A 1 -34.67 -29.29 23.19
C MET A 1 -33.24 -29.62 23.62
N ASN A 2 -32.90 -30.89 23.71
CA ASN A 2 -31.56 -31.39 24.05
C ASN A 2 -30.61 -31.25 22.84
N GLY A 3 -29.36 -30.83 23.08
CA GLY A 3 -28.39 -30.52 22.00
C GLY A 3 -28.16 -31.67 21.01
N LEU A 4 -28.21 -32.91 21.50
CA LEU A 4 -28.08 -34.12 20.67
C LEU A 4 -29.22 -34.25 19.63
N GLY A 5 -30.45 -33.86 20.00
CA GLY A 5 -31.61 -33.90 19.11
C GLY A 5 -31.63 -32.77 18.08
N LEU A 6 -31.01 -31.63 18.39
CA LEU A 6 -30.81 -30.54 17.43
C LEU A 6 -29.73 -30.92 16.41
N HIS A 7 -28.62 -31.50 16.88
CA HIS A 7 -27.51 -31.92 16.03
C HIS A 7 -27.96 -32.94 14.96
N LYS A 8 -28.65 -34.00 15.37
CA LYS A 8 -29.20 -34.99 14.44
C LYS A 8 -30.12 -34.38 13.37
N LYS A 9 -30.98 -33.43 13.73
CA LYS A 9 -31.88 -32.73 12.79
C LYS A 9 -31.14 -31.85 11.77
N LEU A 10 -30.01 -31.26 12.18
CA LEU A 10 -29.17 -30.47 11.29
C LEU A 10 -28.39 -31.36 10.32
N GLU A 11 -27.89 -32.51 10.77
CA GLU A 11 -27.14 -33.44 9.90
C GLU A 11 -28.03 -34.16 8.88
N GLU A 12 -29.27 -34.50 9.25
CA GLU A 12 -30.21 -35.16 8.34
C GLU A 12 -30.81 -34.20 7.29
N ASN A 13 -30.62 -32.88 7.43
CA ASN A 13 -31.14 -31.87 6.51
C ASN A 13 -30.02 -31.00 5.93
N ALA A 14 -29.63 -31.29 4.70
CA ALA A 14 -28.57 -30.56 3.99
C ALA A 14 -28.82 -29.04 3.91
N GLY A 15 -30.07 -28.59 3.76
CA GLY A 15 -30.41 -27.17 3.72
C GLY A 15 -30.16 -26.45 5.04
N LEU A 16 -30.55 -27.08 6.16
CA LEU A 16 -30.28 -26.55 7.50
C LEU A 16 -28.77 -26.56 7.81
N LEU A 17 -28.04 -27.58 7.38
CA LEU A 17 -26.59 -27.65 7.54
C LEU A 17 -25.87 -26.53 6.77
N ILE A 18 -26.21 -26.33 5.50
CA ILE A 18 -25.63 -25.26 4.67
C ILE A 18 -25.92 -23.89 5.29
N PHE A 19 -27.18 -23.65 5.70
CA PHE A 19 -27.54 -22.41 6.38
C PHE A 19 -26.74 -22.19 7.66
N GLY A 20 -26.60 -23.22 8.49
CA GLY A 20 -25.84 -23.16 9.74
C GLY A 20 -24.36 -22.81 9.50
N ILE A 21 -23.73 -23.43 8.50
CA ILE A 21 -22.34 -23.15 8.12
C ILE A 21 -22.18 -21.69 7.66
N LEU A 22 -23.06 -21.22 6.76
CA LEU A 22 -23.02 -19.84 6.26
C LEU A 22 -23.24 -18.83 7.39
N PHE A 23 -24.21 -19.08 8.26
CA PHE A 23 -24.53 -18.21 9.38
C PHE A 23 -23.34 -18.09 10.34
N VAL A 24 -22.78 -19.20 10.82
CA VAL A 24 -21.65 -19.19 11.76
C VAL A 24 -20.40 -18.57 11.11
N SER A 25 -20.13 -18.87 9.85
CA SER A 25 -18.98 -18.30 9.13
C SER A 25 -19.10 -16.79 8.92
N ALA A 26 -20.33 -16.29 8.69
CA ALA A 26 -20.58 -14.85 8.51
C ALA A 26 -20.36 -14.03 9.79
N ILE A 27 -20.58 -14.62 10.98
CA ILE A 27 -20.39 -13.92 12.26
C ILE A 27 -18.96 -13.38 12.38
N GLY A 28 -17.94 -14.18 12.03
CA GLY A 28 -16.54 -13.74 12.09
C GLY A 28 -16.26 -12.52 11.20
N GLY A 29 -16.76 -12.55 9.95
CA GLY A 29 -16.64 -11.44 9.02
C GLY A 29 -17.37 -10.18 9.50
N LEU A 30 -18.60 -10.33 10.01
CA LEU A 30 -19.38 -9.21 10.54
C LEU A 30 -18.69 -8.54 11.73
N VAL A 31 -18.20 -9.33 12.70
CA VAL A 31 -17.57 -8.82 13.92
C VAL A 31 -16.24 -8.12 13.62
N GLN A 32 -15.48 -8.57 12.62
CA GLN A 32 -14.19 -7.96 12.28
C GLN A 32 -14.31 -6.76 11.32
N ILE A 33 -15.14 -6.88 10.29
CA ILE A 33 -15.20 -5.88 9.20
C ILE A 33 -16.07 -4.69 9.60
N LEU A 34 -17.27 -4.93 10.15
CA LEU A 34 -18.22 -3.84 10.39
C LEU A 34 -17.66 -2.77 11.33
N PRO A 35 -17.09 -3.09 12.52
CA PRO A 35 -16.53 -2.06 13.38
C PRO A 35 -15.41 -1.27 12.70
N SER A 36 -14.56 -1.96 11.93
CA SER A 36 -13.43 -1.34 11.23
C SER A 36 -13.87 -0.31 10.18
N LEU A 37 -15.02 -0.54 9.51
CA LEU A 37 -15.55 0.40 8.52
C LEU A 37 -16.02 1.74 9.12
N PHE A 38 -16.42 1.74 10.40
CA PHE A 38 -16.93 2.92 11.10
C PHE A 38 -15.92 3.51 12.08
N GLN A 39 -14.71 2.96 12.15
CA GLN A 39 -13.67 3.42 13.05
C GLN A 39 -12.91 4.62 12.46
N GLU A 40 -13.09 5.80 13.05
CA GLU A 40 -12.46 7.05 12.58
C GLU A 40 -10.93 6.96 12.52
N SER A 41 -10.30 6.32 13.52
CA SER A 41 -8.83 6.18 13.54
C SER A 41 -8.26 5.39 12.35
N LEU A 42 -9.09 4.69 11.57
CA LEU A 42 -8.68 3.95 10.37
C LEU A 42 -9.01 4.71 9.07
N SER A 43 -9.86 5.74 9.12
CA SER A 43 -10.34 6.48 7.95
C SER A 43 -9.90 7.94 7.93
N THR A 44 -9.43 8.50 9.05
CA THR A 44 -8.93 9.87 9.13
C THR A 44 -7.50 9.97 8.61
N PRO A 45 -7.24 10.75 7.54
CA PRO A 45 -5.88 11.02 7.08
C PRO A 45 -5.10 11.82 8.12
N MET A 46 -3.78 11.64 8.18
CA MET A 46 -2.94 12.54 8.97
C MET A 46 -2.93 13.94 8.35
N ALA A 47 -2.52 14.96 9.12
CA ALA A 47 -2.46 16.35 8.65
C ALA A 47 -1.60 16.51 7.37
N THR A 48 -0.57 15.69 7.25
CA THR A 48 0.38 15.65 6.14
C THR A 48 0.06 14.60 5.06
N THR A 49 -0.94 13.74 5.28
CA THR A 49 -1.34 12.72 4.30
C THR A 49 -2.04 13.40 3.12
N ARG A 50 -1.49 13.22 1.91
CA ARG A 50 -2.10 13.67 0.66
C ARG A 50 -2.34 12.50 -0.30
N VAL A 51 -3.16 12.74 -1.31
CA VAL A 51 -3.26 11.83 -2.45
C VAL A 51 -1.95 11.82 -3.25
N TYR A 52 -1.67 10.67 -3.87
CA TYR A 52 -0.60 10.51 -4.85
C TYR A 52 -0.81 11.48 -6.03
N ASP A 53 0.24 12.12 -6.50
CA ASP A 53 0.15 12.82 -7.78
C ASP A 53 0.11 11.83 -8.96
N ALA A 54 -0.07 12.31 -10.19
CA ALA A 54 -0.19 11.44 -11.36
C ALA A 54 1.06 10.56 -11.59
N VAL A 55 2.25 11.08 -11.31
CA VAL A 55 3.52 10.38 -11.52
C VAL A 55 3.71 9.33 -10.44
N GLU A 56 3.48 9.69 -9.18
CA GLU A 56 3.56 8.78 -8.04
C GLU A 56 2.51 7.67 -8.12
N LEU A 57 1.28 7.98 -8.54
CA LEU A 57 0.21 7.00 -8.71
C LEU A 57 0.56 6.00 -9.82
N THR A 58 1.16 6.47 -10.91
CA THR A 58 1.65 5.61 -11.98
C THR A 58 2.80 4.72 -11.49
N GLY A 59 3.75 5.29 -10.74
CA GLY A 59 4.84 4.55 -10.10
C GLY A 59 4.36 3.48 -9.13
N ARG A 60 3.30 3.77 -8.38
CA ARG A 60 2.63 2.82 -7.48
C ARG A 60 2.01 1.65 -8.24
N ASP A 61 1.36 1.92 -9.36
CA ASP A 61 0.78 0.87 -10.20
C ASP A 61 1.89 0.00 -10.84
N ILE A 62 3.02 0.60 -11.21
CA ILE A 62 4.22 -0.14 -11.63
C ILE A 62 4.77 -0.99 -10.48
N TYR A 63 4.89 -0.45 -9.27
CA TYR A 63 5.32 -1.19 -8.07
C TYR A 63 4.46 -2.44 -7.81
N ILE A 64 3.14 -2.32 -8.03
CA ILE A 64 2.20 -3.44 -7.95
C ILE A 64 2.44 -4.44 -9.09
N ARG A 65 2.51 -3.95 -10.34
CA ARG A 65 2.69 -4.77 -11.55
C ARG A 65 3.98 -5.60 -11.51
N GLU A 66 5.06 -5.00 -11.02
CA GLU A 66 6.38 -5.64 -10.91
C GLU A 66 6.50 -6.57 -9.68
N GLY A 67 5.46 -6.66 -8.84
CA GLY A 67 5.42 -7.57 -7.70
C GLY A 67 6.34 -7.17 -6.54
N CYS A 68 6.77 -5.91 -6.44
CA CYS A 68 7.72 -5.45 -5.42
C CYS A 68 7.22 -5.74 -3.99
N HIS A 69 5.90 -5.64 -3.77
CA HIS A 69 5.22 -5.94 -2.51
C HIS A 69 5.35 -7.40 -2.04
N VAL A 70 5.78 -8.32 -2.91
CA VAL A 70 6.04 -9.73 -2.54
C VAL A 70 7.36 -9.86 -1.76
N CYS A 71 8.30 -8.93 -1.96
CA CYS A 71 9.60 -8.93 -1.30
C CYS A 71 9.74 -7.82 -0.25
N HIS A 72 9.01 -6.72 -0.41
CA HIS A 72 9.12 -5.53 0.41
C HIS A 72 7.81 -5.22 1.11
N SER A 73 7.87 -5.05 2.43
CA SER A 73 6.77 -4.51 3.21
C SER A 73 6.76 -2.98 3.17
N GLN A 74 5.60 -2.41 3.44
CA GLN A 74 5.43 -0.97 3.65
C GLN A 74 4.65 -0.76 4.96
N GLN A 75 5.13 -1.39 6.03
CA GLN A 75 4.54 -1.30 7.35
C GLN A 75 5.63 -1.54 8.40
N VAL A 76 6.16 -0.46 8.95
CA VAL A 76 7.10 -0.49 10.07
C VAL A 76 6.31 -0.78 11.34
N ARG A 77 6.66 -1.86 12.05
CA ARG A 77 5.97 -2.28 13.27
C ARG A 77 6.45 -1.45 14.48
N PRO A 78 5.62 -1.28 15.52
CA PRO A 78 5.98 -0.56 16.75
C PRO A 78 6.89 -1.40 17.65
N LEU A 79 8.03 -1.84 17.12
CA LEU A 79 9.08 -2.55 17.85
C LEU A 79 10.34 -1.69 17.82
N VAL A 80 11.04 -1.55 18.95
CA VAL A 80 12.26 -0.71 19.06
C VAL A 80 13.26 -1.01 17.93
N ALA A 81 13.57 -2.28 17.70
CA ALA A 81 14.51 -2.70 16.65
C ALA A 81 14.05 -2.37 15.22
N GLU A 82 12.74 -2.25 14.97
CA GLU A 82 12.24 -1.79 13.66
C GLU A 82 12.30 -0.29 13.52
N VAL A 83 11.98 0.42 14.60
CA VAL A 83 12.04 1.88 14.63
C VAL A 83 13.48 2.36 14.43
N GLU A 84 14.45 1.75 15.10
CA GLU A 84 15.87 2.04 14.90
C GLU A 84 16.34 1.76 13.47
N ARG A 85 15.81 0.71 12.82
CA ARG A 85 16.24 0.29 11.50
C ARG A 85 15.61 1.10 10.37
N TYR A 86 14.31 1.35 10.46
CA TYR A 86 13.48 1.90 9.38
C TYR A 86 13.00 3.32 9.66
N GLY A 87 12.98 3.77 10.91
CA GLY A 87 12.38 5.04 11.31
C GLY A 87 11.01 4.82 11.99
N PRO A 88 10.24 5.88 12.24
CA PRO A 88 9.01 5.81 13.02
C PRO A 88 8.02 4.76 12.51
N TYR A 89 7.32 4.09 13.43
CA TYR A 89 6.33 3.06 13.08
C TYR A 89 5.20 3.64 12.21
N SER A 90 4.59 2.79 11.39
CA SER A 90 3.52 3.18 10.48
C SER A 90 2.21 3.45 11.22
N ARG A 91 1.47 4.49 10.81
CA ARG A 91 0.16 4.85 11.36
C ARG A 91 -0.95 4.62 10.33
N ALA A 92 -2.15 4.28 10.81
CA ALA A 92 -3.28 3.98 9.94
C ALA A 92 -3.63 5.13 8.98
N GLY A 93 -3.55 6.38 9.47
CA GLY A 93 -3.82 7.61 8.70
C GLY A 93 -2.91 7.83 7.49
N GLU A 94 -1.77 7.14 7.40
CA GLU A 94 -0.86 7.20 6.25
C GLU A 94 -1.39 6.39 5.06
N PHE A 95 -2.23 5.38 5.32
CA PHE A 95 -2.72 4.42 4.32
C PHE A 95 -4.14 4.73 3.81
N VAL A 96 -4.75 5.83 4.24
CA VAL A 96 -6.16 6.16 3.93
C VAL A 96 -6.42 6.25 2.41
N TYR A 97 -5.41 6.63 1.63
CA TYR A 97 -5.47 6.70 0.17
C TYR A 97 -4.86 5.48 -0.53
N ASP A 98 -4.55 4.41 0.20
CA ASP A 98 -3.98 3.20 -0.41
C ASP A 98 -5.06 2.22 -0.85
N ARG A 99 -5.25 2.13 -2.17
CA ARG A 99 -6.18 1.18 -2.79
C ARG A 99 -5.45 0.39 -3.89
N PRO A 100 -5.20 -0.93 -3.71
CA PRO A 100 -5.28 -1.68 -2.43
C PRO A 100 -4.13 -1.29 -1.48
N PHE A 101 -4.20 -1.63 -0.20
CA PHE A 101 -3.05 -1.45 0.72
C PHE A 101 -1.82 -2.27 0.29
N LEU A 102 -0.61 -1.78 0.60
CA LEU A 102 0.67 -2.41 0.23
C LEU A 102 1.57 -2.73 1.43
N TRP A 103 0.98 -3.00 2.59
CA TRP A 103 1.69 -3.28 3.84
C TRP A 103 2.71 -4.43 3.73
N GLY A 104 2.47 -5.36 2.81
CA GLY A 104 3.31 -6.54 2.57
C GLY A 104 3.08 -7.64 3.61
N SER A 105 3.45 -8.87 3.26
CA SER A 105 3.33 -10.05 4.13
C SER A 105 4.65 -10.80 4.32
N LYS A 106 5.70 -10.38 3.61
CA LYS A 106 7.03 -10.98 3.62
C LYS A 106 8.09 -9.88 3.48
N ARG A 107 9.25 -10.11 4.08
CA ARG A 107 10.45 -9.26 3.97
C ARG A 107 11.62 -10.10 3.45
N THR A 108 11.69 -10.23 2.13
CA THR A 108 12.89 -10.73 1.44
C THR A 108 13.90 -9.59 1.31
N GLY A 109 13.41 -8.39 0.99
CA GLY A 109 14.14 -7.13 1.08
C GLY A 109 13.69 -6.29 2.28
N PRO A 110 14.32 -5.12 2.50
CA PRO A 110 13.97 -4.21 3.59
C PRO A 110 12.55 -3.64 3.48
N ASP A 111 11.97 -3.18 4.59
CA ASP A 111 10.75 -2.37 4.56
C ASP A 111 11.00 -1.03 3.84
N LEU A 112 10.04 -0.58 3.05
CA LEU A 112 10.16 0.61 2.20
C LEU A 112 9.30 1.79 2.66
N HIS A 113 8.50 1.66 3.73
CA HIS A 113 7.54 2.71 4.12
C HIS A 113 8.20 4.06 4.47
N ARG A 114 9.50 4.04 4.78
CA ARG A 114 10.30 5.22 5.18
C ARG A 114 11.52 5.42 4.27
N ILE A 115 11.43 5.00 3.00
CA ILE A 115 12.58 5.12 2.07
C ILE A 115 12.71 6.51 1.44
N GLY A 116 11.65 7.32 1.46
CA GLY A 116 11.66 8.67 0.90
C GLY A 116 12.80 9.52 1.45
N GLY A 117 13.60 10.11 0.57
CA GLY A 117 14.75 10.93 0.92
C GLY A 117 15.97 10.17 1.46
N LYS A 118 15.87 8.85 1.74
CA LYS A 118 17.00 8.06 2.28
C LYS A 118 18.10 7.81 1.24
N TYR A 119 17.70 7.69 -0.03
CA TYR A 119 18.62 7.53 -1.16
C TYR A 119 18.30 8.55 -2.25
N SER A 120 19.31 8.91 -3.05
CA SER A 120 19.10 9.81 -4.19
C SER A 120 18.30 9.11 -5.30
N ASN A 121 17.62 9.89 -6.15
CA ASN A 121 16.94 9.35 -7.34
C ASN A 121 17.89 8.53 -8.20
N ARG A 122 19.13 9.01 -8.36
CA ARG A 122 20.16 8.29 -9.11
C ARG A 122 20.51 6.94 -8.51
N TRP A 123 20.58 6.84 -7.18
CA TRP A 123 20.80 5.57 -6.51
C TRP A 123 19.65 4.60 -6.79
N HIS A 124 18.40 5.07 -6.69
CA HIS A 124 17.23 4.24 -7.01
C HIS A 124 17.25 3.76 -8.47
N GLU A 125 17.58 4.63 -9.43
CA GLU A 125 17.71 4.24 -10.83
C GLU A 125 18.73 3.12 -11.01
N VAL A 126 19.95 3.31 -10.50
CA VAL A 126 21.03 2.31 -10.66
C VAL A 126 20.66 1.00 -9.94
N HIS A 127 20.10 1.09 -8.73
CA HIS A 127 19.65 -0.08 -7.98
C HIS A 127 18.54 -0.84 -8.69
N LEU A 128 17.55 -0.17 -9.30
CA LEU A 128 16.48 -0.84 -10.04
C LEU A 128 16.98 -1.48 -11.34
N LEU A 129 17.94 -0.84 -12.02
CA LEU A 129 18.52 -1.35 -13.26
C LEU A 129 19.42 -2.57 -13.03
N ASP A 130 20.27 -2.52 -12.01
CA ASP A 130 21.10 -3.64 -11.59
C ASP A 130 21.39 -3.56 -10.08
N PRO A 131 20.58 -4.23 -9.23
CA PRO A 131 20.74 -4.17 -7.79
C PRO A 131 22.15 -4.57 -7.31
N ARG A 132 22.78 -5.51 -8.01
CA ARG A 132 24.11 -6.02 -7.65
C ARG A 132 25.24 -5.03 -7.95
N SER A 133 24.99 -4.01 -8.77
CA SER A 133 25.99 -2.97 -9.05
C SER A 133 26.24 -2.03 -7.86
N VAL A 134 25.28 -1.91 -6.95
CA VAL A 134 25.36 -1.05 -5.76
C VAL A 134 25.25 -1.82 -4.45
N VAL A 135 24.66 -3.02 -4.48
CA VAL A 135 24.58 -3.95 -3.34
C VAL A 135 24.95 -5.34 -3.86
N PRO A 136 26.24 -5.72 -3.88
CA PRO A 136 26.74 -6.95 -4.51
C PRO A 136 26.02 -8.24 -4.08
N GLU A 137 25.59 -8.31 -2.83
CA GLU A 137 24.87 -9.42 -2.22
C GLU A 137 23.34 -9.41 -2.46
N SER A 138 22.84 -8.43 -3.23
CA SER A 138 21.41 -8.28 -3.46
C SER A 138 20.83 -9.46 -4.24
N ILE A 139 19.76 -10.03 -3.69
CA ILE A 139 18.94 -11.05 -4.35
C ILE A 139 17.76 -10.45 -5.12
N MET A 140 17.64 -9.12 -5.17
CA MET A 140 16.58 -8.43 -5.91
C MET A 140 16.76 -8.65 -7.42
N PRO A 141 15.68 -8.93 -8.18
CA PRO A 141 15.72 -8.96 -9.64
C PRO A 141 16.10 -7.59 -10.23
N ALA A 142 16.72 -7.60 -11.41
CA ALA A 142 16.95 -6.38 -12.17
C ALA A 142 15.70 -6.03 -12.99
N TYR A 143 15.39 -4.73 -13.12
CA TYR A 143 14.23 -4.21 -13.84
C TYR A 143 14.62 -3.24 -14.99
N PRO A 144 15.52 -3.64 -15.92
CA PRO A 144 16.04 -2.75 -16.96
C PRO A 144 14.97 -2.19 -17.91
N TRP A 145 13.90 -2.94 -18.15
CA TRP A 145 12.80 -2.53 -19.03
C TRP A 145 12.08 -1.25 -18.56
N LEU A 146 12.16 -0.92 -17.27
CA LEU A 146 11.57 0.32 -16.75
C LEU A 146 12.23 1.56 -17.34
N ALA A 147 13.49 1.48 -17.78
CA ALA A 147 14.17 2.59 -18.46
C ALA A 147 13.85 2.69 -19.96
N GLU A 148 13.18 1.69 -20.53
CA GLU A 148 12.85 1.64 -21.96
C GLU A 148 11.37 1.98 -22.22
N ARG A 149 10.50 1.74 -21.23
CA ARG A 149 9.06 1.95 -21.36
C ARG A 149 8.64 3.34 -20.92
N ALA A 150 7.74 3.95 -21.68
CA ALA A 150 7.15 5.25 -21.34
C ALA A 150 6.11 5.11 -20.21
N ALA A 151 6.12 6.04 -19.26
CA ALA A 151 5.15 6.08 -18.16
C ALA A 151 3.71 6.25 -18.66
N THR A 152 3.52 6.94 -19.78
CA THR A 152 2.20 7.11 -20.44
C THR A 152 1.59 5.79 -20.92
N ALA A 153 2.41 4.75 -21.12
CA ALA A 153 1.94 3.43 -21.55
C ALA A 153 1.59 2.50 -20.37
N ALA A 154 1.80 2.92 -19.12
CA ALA A 154 1.54 2.09 -17.94
C ALA A 154 0.03 1.93 -17.63
N GLY A 155 -0.84 2.81 -18.15
CA GLY A 155 -2.29 2.74 -18.00
C GLY A 155 -2.99 4.08 -18.25
N ASP A 156 -4.33 4.08 -18.14
CA ASP A 156 -5.13 5.31 -18.22
C ASP A 156 -5.17 6.02 -16.86
N ILE A 157 -4.24 6.96 -16.67
CA ILE A 157 -4.12 7.73 -15.43
C ILE A 157 -5.38 8.54 -15.12
N GLN A 158 -6.06 9.09 -16.13
CA GLN A 158 -7.26 9.89 -15.91
C GLN A 158 -8.41 9.01 -15.44
N GLN A 159 -8.62 7.86 -16.09
CA GLN A 159 -9.62 6.89 -15.68
C GLN A 159 -9.35 6.41 -14.24
N LYS A 160 -8.09 6.11 -13.91
CA LYS A 160 -7.69 5.71 -12.55
C LYS A 160 -8.04 6.77 -11.52
N MET A 161 -7.66 8.04 -11.74
CA MET A 161 -7.96 9.13 -10.81
C MET A 161 -9.46 9.40 -10.68
N ARG A 162 -10.24 9.28 -11.77
CA ARG A 162 -11.71 9.35 -11.73
C ARG A 162 -12.31 8.23 -10.86
N VAL A 163 -11.80 7.01 -10.98
CA VAL A 163 -12.25 5.87 -10.15
C VAL A 163 -11.89 6.10 -8.69
N LEU A 164 -10.65 6.51 -8.39
CA LEU A 164 -10.23 6.78 -7.02
C LEU A 164 -11.03 7.93 -6.40
N ARG A 165 -11.39 8.95 -7.19
CA ARG A 165 -12.30 10.02 -6.74
C ARG A 165 -13.66 9.49 -6.33
N ARG A 166 -14.23 8.55 -7.10
CA ARG A 166 -15.50 7.86 -6.70
C ARG A 166 -15.34 7.04 -5.42
N LEU A 167 -14.12 6.58 -5.11
CA LEU A 167 -13.78 5.82 -3.91
C LEU A 167 -13.40 6.73 -2.71
N GLY A 168 -13.59 8.05 -2.83
CA GLY A 168 -13.40 9.01 -1.74
C GLY A 168 -12.05 9.75 -1.76
N HIS A 169 -11.22 9.59 -2.79
CA HIS A 169 -9.99 10.38 -2.91
C HIS A 169 -10.31 11.84 -3.32
N PRO A 170 -9.72 12.85 -2.68
CA PRO A 170 -9.99 14.27 -2.96
C PRO A 170 -9.29 14.81 -4.22
N TYR A 171 -9.33 14.09 -5.36
CA TYR A 171 -8.79 14.60 -6.62
C TYR A 171 -9.69 15.70 -7.22
N THR A 172 -9.07 16.80 -7.63
CA THR A 172 -9.73 17.89 -8.35
C THR A 172 -9.83 17.60 -9.86
N ASP A 173 -10.68 18.34 -10.57
CA ASP A 173 -10.73 18.25 -12.05
C ASP A 173 -9.42 18.70 -12.70
N ALA A 174 -8.69 19.63 -12.07
CA ALA A 174 -7.38 20.07 -12.52
C ALA A 174 -6.35 18.93 -12.42
N ASP A 175 -6.33 18.19 -11.31
CA ASP A 175 -5.44 17.03 -11.14
C ASP A 175 -5.67 16.00 -12.24
N ILE A 176 -6.94 15.68 -12.53
CA ILE A 176 -7.31 14.66 -13.52
C ILE A 176 -7.00 15.13 -14.94
N THR A 177 -7.33 16.38 -15.26
CA THR A 177 -7.16 16.91 -16.63
C THR A 177 -5.67 17.09 -16.96
N GLY A 178 -4.87 17.54 -16.00
CA GLY A 178 -3.42 17.72 -16.17
C GLY A 178 -2.58 16.45 -16.06
N ALA A 179 -3.15 15.34 -15.57
CA ALA A 179 -2.40 14.11 -15.32
C ALA A 179 -1.61 13.55 -16.52
N PRO A 180 -2.14 13.50 -17.76
CA PRO A 180 -1.37 12.98 -18.89
C PRO A 180 -0.10 13.78 -19.18
N ALA A 181 -0.19 15.11 -19.13
CA ALA A 181 0.93 16.00 -19.38
C ALA A 181 2.06 15.82 -18.35
N ARG A 182 1.73 15.40 -17.12
CA ARG A 182 2.72 15.09 -16.06
C ARG A 182 3.55 13.84 -16.35
N LEU A 183 3.04 12.94 -17.20
CA LEU A 183 3.71 11.69 -17.57
C LEU A 183 4.48 11.78 -18.88
N GLU A 184 4.26 12.83 -19.68
CA GLU A 184 4.92 13.01 -20.96
C GLU A 184 6.44 13.07 -20.81
N GLY A 185 7.15 12.28 -21.61
CA GLY A 185 8.62 12.20 -21.57
C GLY A 185 9.20 11.42 -20.39
N LEU A 186 8.37 10.99 -19.41
CA LEU A 186 8.82 10.15 -18.31
C LEU A 186 8.84 8.67 -18.70
N ARG A 187 9.81 7.94 -18.16
CA ARG A 187 9.89 6.49 -18.22
C ARG A 187 9.18 5.88 -17.03
N GLU A 188 8.83 4.61 -17.11
CA GLU A 188 8.31 3.86 -15.97
C GLU A 188 9.27 3.89 -14.77
N LEU A 189 10.58 3.90 -15.03
CA LEU A 189 11.60 4.05 -13.99
C LEU A 189 11.44 5.36 -13.22
N ASP A 190 11.21 6.47 -13.93
CA ASP A 190 11.09 7.80 -13.31
C ASP A 190 9.83 7.86 -12.43
N ALA A 191 8.72 7.27 -12.90
CA ALA A 191 7.49 7.16 -12.13
C ALA A 191 7.66 6.30 -10.87
N LEU A 192 8.32 5.14 -10.99
CA LEU A 192 8.58 4.26 -9.85
C LEU A 192 9.48 4.94 -8.81
N VAL A 193 10.51 5.67 -9.25
CA VAL A 193 11.37 6.44 -8.33
C VAL A 193 10.56 7.53 -7.63
N ALA A 194 9.68 8.25 -8.33
CA ALA A 194 8.81 9.25 -7.71
C ALA A 194 7.92 8.63 -6.62
N TYR A 195 7.32 7.47 -6.88
CA TYR A 195 6.55 6.73 -5.88
C TYR A 195 7.40 6.37 -4.65
N LEU A 196 8.58 5.79 -4.86
CA LEU A 196 9.49 5.42 -3.77
C LEU A 196 9.92 6.62 -2.93
N GLN A 197 10.16 7.76 -3.56
CA GLN A 197 10.56 8.99 -2.87
C GLN A 197 9.44 9.60 -2.02
N MET A 198 8.19 9.33 -2.36
CA MET A 198 7.05 9.80 -1.56
C MET A 198 6.84 8.96 -0.30
N LEU A 199 7.30 7.70 -0.28
CA LEU A 199 7.06 6.81 0.85
C LEU A 199 7.63 7.35 2.16
N GLY A 200 6.73 7.61 3.11
CA GLY A 200 7.04 8.10 4.44
C GLY A 200 7.02 9.62 4.58
N THR A 201 6.85 10.38 3.50
CA THR A 201 6.73 11.85 3.57
C THR A 201 5.38 12.32 4.13
N GLY A 202 4.41 11.39 4.27
CA GLY A 202 3.11 11.64 4.89
C GLY A 202 3.14 11.68 6.42
N LEU A 203 4.28 11.40 7.05
CA LEU A 203 4.44 11.49 8.51
C LEU A 203 4.85 12.92 8.91
N ASP A 204 4.11 13.52 9.83
CA ASP A 204 4.48 14.78 10.45
C ASP A 204 5.72 14.57 11.35
N PRO A 205 6.83 15.30 11.14
CA PRO A 205 8.00 15.24 12.01
C PRO A 205 7.68 15.58 13.47
N ALA A 206 6.68 16.42 13.75
CA ALA A 206 6.32 16.82 15.12
C ALA A 206 5.67 15.68 15.93
N VAL A 207 5.25 14.62 15.24
CA VAL A 207 4.52 13.48 15.81
C VAL A 207 5.48 12.37 16.29
N THR A 208 6.79 12.55 16.13
CA THR A 208 7.81 11.62 16.66
C THR A 208 8.06 11.75 18.15
N ASP A 209 7.65 12.85 18.78
CA ASP A 209 8.10 13.23 20.14
C ASP A 209 7.10 12.88 21.26
N GLU A 210 5.89 12.43 20.95
CA GLU A 210 4.85 12.19 21.98
C GLU A 210 5.07 10.92 22.83
N HIS A 211 6.13 10.14 22.57
CA HIS A 211 6.43 8.89 23.29
C HIS A 211 7.81 8.84 23.94
N GLU A 212 8.47 9.99 24.16
CA GLU A 212 9.61 10.08 25.09
C GLU A 212 9.20 10.30 26.56
N GLY A 213 7.90 10.28 26.87
CA GLY A 213 7.39 10.60 28.20
C GLY A 213 6.36 9.63 28.75
N HIS A 214 6.72 8.35 28.96
CA HIS A 214 6.10 7.47 29.97
C HIS A 214 7.08 6.39 30.45
#